data_AF-A0A7Z9ZEA7-F1
#
_entry.id   AF-A0A7Z9ZEA7-F1
#
_cell.length_a   1.000
_cell.length_b   1.000
_cell.length_c   1.000
_cell.angle_alpha   90.00
_cell.angle_beta   90.00
_cell.angle_gamma   90.00
#
_symmetry.space_group_name_H-M   'P 1'
#
loop_
_entity.id
_entity.type
_entity.pdbx_description
1 polymer ?
#
loop_
_entity_poly.entity_id
_entity_poly.type
_entity_poly.pdbx_seq_one_letter_code
_entity_poly.pdbx_strand_id
1 'polypeptide(L)'
;MNFSSNGEEQLDILAVEGSVALGPNGTGNYSTVGDRPFKDILKELAEVAQITVAIGTCAAFGGIPAAPPNPTDATGLQFHKWEKGGFLGADYRAKSGLPVINIAGCPTHPDWILHTLAAVLQGKGDWIELDEYQRPREFFGVATHEGCSRNEYFDFVLEEEP
;
A
#
# COMPACT_ATOMS: atom_id res chain seq x y z
N MET A 1 -22.12 0.35 -5.58
CA MET A 1 -21.82 -0.12 -4.22
C MET A 1 -22.29 0.98 -3.28
N ASN A 2 -23.18 0.69 -2.34
CA ASN A 2 -23.82 1.71 -1.49
C ASN A 2 -23.12 1.79 -0.12
N PHE A 3 -21.79 1.94 -0.11
CA PHE A 3 -21.07 2.29 1.12
C PHE A 3 -21.33 3.77 1.38
N SER A 4 -22.38 4.04 2.14
CA SER A 4 -22.91 5.39 2.31
C SER A 4 -22.24 6.08 3.49
N SER A 5 -21.81 7.33 3.29
CA SER A 5 -21.50 8.27 4.37
C SER A 5 -22.69 8.51 5.32
N ASN A 6 -23.89 8.06 4.94
CA ASN A 6 -25.11 8.10 5.74
C ASN A 6 -25.31 6.85 6.64
N GLY A 7 -24.35 5.92 6.70
CA GLY A 7 -24.29 4.87 7.73
C GLY A 7 -25.15 3.62 7.51
N GLU A 8 -25.60 3.33 6.28
CA GLU A 8 -26.41 2.13 6.01
C GLU A 8 -25.56 0.84 5.97
N GLU A 9 -24.30 0.90 5.53
CA GLU A 9 -23.35 -0.22 5.57
C GLU A 9 -21.92 0.27 5.87
N GLN A 10 -21.27 -0.39 6.83
CA GLN A 10 -19.90 -0.11 7.25
C GLN A 10 -18.89 -0.80 6.33
N LEU A 11 -17.85 -0.09 5.89
CA LEU A 11 -16.70 -0.68 5.20
C LEU A 11 -15.59 -0.96 6.22
N ASP A 12 -15.37 -2.23 6.56
CA ASP A 12 -14.36 -2.61 7.54
C ASP A 12 -12.94 -2.45 7.00
N ILE A 13 -12.67 -3.00 5.82
CA ILE A 13 -11.33 -2.98 5.22
C ILE A 13 -11.41 -2.56 3.77
N LEU A 14 -10.69 -1.51 3.43
CA LEU A 14 -10.36 -1.13 2.06
C LEU A 14 -8.99 -1.68 1.70
N ALA A 15 -8.96 -2.81 1.01
CA ALA A 15 -7.73 -3.37 0.44
C ALA A 15 -7.56 -2.89 -1.00
N VAL A 16 -6.42 -2.28 -1.31
CA VAL A 16 -6.13 -1.72 -2.65
C VAL A 16 -4.91 -2.40 -3.25
N GLU A 17 -5.09 -2.92 -4.45
CA GLU A 17 -4.01 -3.42 -5.31
C GLU A 17 -3.87 -2.51 -6.54
N GLY A 18 -2.62 -2.23 -6.93
CA GLY A 18 -2.31 -1.34 -8.05
C GLY A 18 -2.13 0.13 -7.64
N SER A 19 -1.42 0.88 -8.47
CA SER A 19 -1.20 2.32 -8.27
C SER A 19 -2.41 3.13 -8.71
N VAL A 20 -2.53 4.35 -8.20
CA VAL A 20 -3.60 5.28 -8.56
C VAL A 20 -3.15 6.13 -9.73
N ALA A 21 -3.79 5.95 -10.90
CA ALA A 21 -3.56 6.80 -12.07
C ALA A 21 -4.27 8.15 -11.90
N LEU A 22 -3.54 9.25 -12.04
CA LEU A 22 -4.11 10.60 -12.01
C LEU A 22 -4.35 11.16 -13.42
N GLY A 23 -3.65 10.64 -14.42
CA GLY A 23 -3.75 11.11 -15.79
C GLY A 23 -4.97 10.58 -16.56
N PRO A 24 -5.21 11.11 -17.78
CA PRO A 24 -4.55 12.28 -18.36
C PRO A 24 -5.02 13.57 -17.69
N ASN A 25 -4.15 14.58 -17.58
CA ASN A 25 -4.49 15.93 -17.10
C ASN A 25 -5.24 15.96 -15.76
N GLY A 26 -4.92 15.06 -14.83
CA GLY A 26 -5.59 14.97 -13.54
C GLY A 26 -6.98 14.31 -13.57
N THR A 27 -7.47 13.82 -14.72
CA THR A 27 -8.81 13.20 -14.84
C THR A 27 -8.91 11.81 -14.24
N GLY A 28 -7.81 11.05 -14.16
CA GLY A 28 -7.80 9.65 -13.76
C GLY A 28 -8.34 8.67 -14.82
N ASN A 29 -8.66 9.13 -16.03
CA ASN A 29 -9.28 8.30 -17.07
C ASN A 29 -8.36 7.20 -17.64
N TYR A 30 -7.08 7.14 -17.26
CA TYR A 30 -6.24 5.97 -17.57
C TYR A 30 -6.61 4.71 -16.75
N SER A 31 -7.44 4.85 -15.70
CA SER A 31 -7.97 3.72 -14.94
C SER A 31 -9.41 4.00 -14.52
N THR A 32 -10.36 3.27 -15.11
CA THR A 32 -11.79 3.42 -14.82
C THR A 32 -12.44 2.10 -14.43
N VAL A 33 -13.49 2.18 -13.62
CA VAL A 33 -14.41 1.07 -13.35
C VAL A 33 -15.77 1.48 -13.90
N GLY A 34 -16.12 0.93 -15.07
CA GLY A 34 -17.19 1.49 -15.90
C GLY A 34 -16.82 2.91 -16.34
N ASP A 35 -17.74 3.85 -16.17
CA ASP A 35 -17.59 5.25 -16.59
C ASP A 35 -16.96 6.16 -15.53
N ARG A 36 -16.52 5.60 -14.39
CA ARG A 36 -15.98 6.37 -13.27
C ARG A 36 -14.47 6.14 -13.12
N PRO A 37 -13.66 7.21 -12.97
CA PRO A 37 -12.24 7.07 -12.62
C PRO A 37 -12.07 6.29 -11.31
N PHE A 38 -11.16 5.32 -11.30
CA PHE A 38 -10.90 4.47 -10.14
C PHE A 38 -10.51 5.31 -8.92
N LYS A 39 -9.72 6.37 -9.11
CA LYS A 39 -9.31 7.30 -8.05
C LYS A 39 -10.50 7.90 -7.29
N ASP A 40 -11.62 8.18 -7.98
CA ASP A 40 -12.77 8.84 -7.37
C ASP A 40 -13.55 7.85 -6.51
N ILE A 41 -13.73 6.62 -7.01
CA ILE A 41 -14.31 5.51 -6.24
C ILE A 41 -13.44 5.22 -5.01
N LEU A 42 -12.12 5.14 -5.21
CA LEU A 42 -11.16 4.89 -4.15
C LEU A 42 -11.25 5.96 -3.04
N LYS A 43 -11.37 7.23 -3.41
CA LYS A 43 -11.52 8.33 -2.45
C LYS A 43 -12.81 8.17 -1.62
N GLU A 44 -13.93 7.89 -2.26
CA GLU A 44 -15.23 7.66 -1.58
C GLU A 44 -15.14 6.51 -0.58
N LEU A 45 -14.53 5.38 -0.97
CA LEU A 45 -14.34 4.23 -0.08
C LEU A 45 -13.38 4.56 1.07
N ALA A 46 -12.29 5.27 0.79
CA ALA A 46 -11.28 5.62 1.79
C ALA A 46 -11.83 6.56 2.88
N GLU A 47 -12.82 7.39 2.56
CA GLU A 47 -13.50 8.29 3.51
C GLU A 47 -14.36 7.55 4.55
N VAL A 48 -14.82 6.34 4.24
CA VAL A 48 -15.73 5.54 5.09
C VAL A 48 -15.09 4.26 5.64
N ALA A 49 -13.94 3.83 5.12
CA ALA A 49 -13.24 2.64 5.57
C ALA A 49 -12.78 2.75 7.03
N GLN A 50 -12.98 1.69 7.82
CA GLN A 50 -12.35 1.59 9.14
C GLN A 50 -10.84 1.51 9.02
N ILE A 51 -10.34 0.68 8.11
CA ILE A 51 -8.91 0.47 7.87
C ILE A 51 -8.65 0.42 6.37
N THR A 52 -7.52 1.02 5.95
CA THR A 52 -7.08 1.02 4.56
C THR A 52 -5.72 0.32 4.45
N VAL A 53 -5.62 -0.63 3.55
CA VAL A 53 -4.43 -1.48 3.35
C VAL A 53 -3.98 -1.37 1.89
N ALA A 54 -2.72 -0.99 1.67
CA ALA A 54 -2.09 -1.05 0.36
C ALA A 54 -1.41 -2.42 0.20
N ILE A 55 -1.86 -3.19 -0.79
CA ILE A 55 -1.29 -4.50 -1.13
C ILE A 55 -0.39 -4.31 -2.35
N GLY A 56 0.90 -4.52 -2.13
CA GLY A 56 1.92 -4.41 -3.18
C GLY A 56 2.57 -3.04 -3.27
N THR A 57 3.77 -3.02 -3.82
CA THR A 57 4.59 -1.81 -4.02
C THR A 57 3.87 -0.78 -4.91
N CYS A 58 3.03 -1.21 -5.85
CA CYS A 58 2.23 -0.32 -6.68
C CYS A 58 1.25 0.53 -5.85
N ALA A 59 0.47 -0.11 -4.97
CA ALA A 59 -0.46 0.60 -4.11
C ALA A 59 0.26 1.41 -3.02
N ALA A 60 1.33 0.85 -2.43
CA ALA A 60 2.06 1.53 -1.35
C ALA A 60 2.80 2.78 -1.85
N PHE A 61 3.54 2.66 -2.96
CA PHE A 61 4.55 3.64 -3.39
C PHE A 61 4.44 4.06 -4.87
N GLY A 62 3.49 3.51 -5.61
CA GLY A 62 3.31 3.76 -7.05
C GLY A 62 3.97 2.70 -7.94
N GLY A 63 5.04 2.04 -7.47
CA GLY A 63 5.67 0.88 -8.12
C GLY A 63 6.11 1.12 -9.57
N ILE A 64 6.05 0.06 -10.40
CA ILE A 64 6.43 0.12 -11.82
C ILE A 64 5.66 1.22 -12.57
N PRO A 65 4.33 1.40 -12.41
CA PRO A 65 3.61 2.47 -13.11
C PRO A 65 4.10 3.88 -12.81
N ALA A 66 4.57 4.14 -11.58
CA ALA A 66 5.10 5.45 -11.19
C ALA A 66 6.60 5.65 -11.51
N ALA A 67 7.26 4.64 -12.09
CA ALA A 67 8.62 4.76 -12.58
C ALA A 67 8.67 5.71 -13.79
N PRO A 68 9.79 6.44 -14.01
CA PRO A 68 9.95 7.26 -15.21
C PRO A 68 9.72 6.44 -16.49
N PRO A 69 8.96 6.94 -17.48
CA PRO A 69 8.49 8.33 -17.60
C PRO A 69 7.13 8.64 -16.95
N ASN A 70 6.51 7.69 -16.24
CA ASN A 70 5.20 7.82 -15.58
C ASN A 70 4.10 8.48 -16.45
N PRO A 71 3.76 7.90 -17.61
CA PRO A 71 2.84 8.53 -18.57
C PRO A 71 1.39 8.61 -18.06
N THR A 72 1.06 7.87 -16.99
CA THR A 72 -0.29 7.82 -16.40
C THR A 72 -0.44 8.71 -15.16
N ASP A 73 0.61 9.45 -14.79
CA ASP A 73 0.70 10.19 -13.52
C ASP A 73 0.34 9.30 -12.32
N ALA A 74 0.84 8.06 -12.31
CA ALA A 74 0.58 7.09 -11.26
C ALA A 74 1.28 7.46 -9.95
N THR A 75 0.63 7.14 -8.83
CA THR A 75 1.15 7.31 -7.46
C THR A 75 0.65 6.20 -6.54
N GLY A 76 1.29 6.01 -5.38
CA GLY A 76 0.76 5.18 -4.30
C GLY A 76 -0.30 5.91 -3.48
N LEU A 77 -0.89 5.20 -2.50
CA LEU A 77 -1.98 5.71 -1.66
C LEU A 77 -1.54 6.87 -0.79
N GLN A 78 -0.49 6.71 0.02
CA GLN A 78 0.06 7.77 0.88
C GLN A 78 1.52 8.12 0.58
N PHE A 79 2.13 7.43 -0.39
CA PHE A 79 3.47 7.75 -0.85
C PHE A 79 3.53 7.85 -2.37
N HIS A 80 4.34 8.78 -2.84
CA HIS A 80 4.85 8.79 -4.21
C HIS A 80 6.33 8.41 -4.15
N LYS A 81 6.65 7.17 -4.54
CA LYS A 81 7.96 6.57 -4.30
C LYS A 81 8.27 6.59 -2.80
N TRP A 82 9.30 7.32 -2.38
CA TRP A 82 9.71 7.43 -0.98
C TRP A 82 9.17 8.68 -0.29
N GLU A 83 8.49 9.56 -1.03
CA GLU A 83 7.94 10.81 -0.49
C GLU A 83 6.51 10.61 0.00
N LYS A 84 6.24 11.04 1.25
CA LYS A 84 4.91 10.98 1.84
C LYS A 84 4.03 12.08 1.23
N GLY A 85 2.86 11.71 0.71
CA GLY A 85 2.00 12.61 -0.05
C GLY A 85 0.92 11.86 -0.82
N GLY A 86 1.30 10.95 -1.72
CA GLY A 86 0.41 9.99 -2.40
C GLY A 86 -0.91 10.55 -2.97
N PHE A 87 -1.85 9.66 -3.26
CA PHE A 87 -3.19 10.05 -3.70
C PHE A 87 -4.08 10.57 -2.56
N LEU A 88 -4.03 9.93 -1.38
CA LEU A 88 -4.88 10.24 -0.23
C LEU A 88 -4.34 11.40 0.62
N GLY A 89 -3.09 11.84 0.40
CA GLY A 89 -2.45 12.86 1.24
C GLY A 89 -1.63 12.28 2.39
N ALA A 90 -0.61 13.01 2.81
CA ALA A 90 0.26 12.64 3.94
C ALA A 90 -0.50 12.56 5.29
N ASP A 91 -1.58 13.33 5.42
CA ASP A 91 -2.38 13.45 6.63
C ASP A 91 -3.57 12.49 6.69
N TYR A 92 -3.84 11.72 5.62
CA TYR A 92 -4.94 10.76 5.61
C TYR A 92 -4.85 9.79 6.79
N ARG A 93 -6.01 9.55 7.41
CA ARG A 93 -6.27 8.51 8.41
C ARG A 93 -7.61 7.86 8.08
N ALA A 94 -7.67 6.54 8.21
CA ALA A 94 -8.92 5.80 8.15
C ALA A 94 -9.79 6.10 9.39
N LYS A 95 -11.04 5.61 9.44
CA LYS A 95 -11.94 5.89 10.60
C LYS A 95 -11.41 5.37 11.93
N SER A 96 -10.58 4.33 11.91
CA SER A 96 -9.86 3.83 13.10
C SER A 96 -8.78 4.79 13.62
N GLY A 97 -8.41 5.82 12.85
CA GLY A 97 -7.29 6.71 13.17
C GLY A 97 -5.93 6.19 12.68
N LEU A 98 -5.87 5.00 12.08
CA LEU A 98 -4.67 4.45 11.48
C LEU A 98 -4.35 5.10 10.12
N PRO A 99 -3.06 5.22 9.76
CA PRO A 99 -2.68 5.52 8.37
C PRO A 99 -3.01 4.35 7.43
N VAL A 100 -2.68 4.51 6.14
CA VAL A 100 -2.62 3.35 5.24
C VAL A 100 -1.55 2.38 5.73
N ILE A 101 -1.91 1.10 5.87
CA ILE A 101 -0.95 0.03 6.18
C ILE A 101 -0.38 -0.49 4.87
N ASN A 102 0.93 -0.36 4.68
CA ASN A 102 1.61 -0.75 3.45
C ASN A 102 2.21 -2.16 3.55
N ILE A 103 1.62 -3.12 2.84
CA ILE A 103 2.17 -4.48 2.71
C ILE A 103 2.89 -4.58 1.36
N ALA A 104 4.10 -4.02 1.32
CA ALA A 104 4.88 -3.88 0.09
C ALA A 104 5.40 -5.22 -0.47
N GLY A 105 5.76 -5.23 -1.76
CA GLY A 105 6.17 -6.42 -2.51
C GLY A 105 5.66 -6.40 -3.95
N CYS A 106 6.30 -7.16 -4.85
CA CYS A 106 5.92 -7.21 -6.26
C CYS A 106 6.09 -8.63 -6.86
N PRO A 107 5.21 -9.60 -6.52
CA PRO A 107 4.04 -9.45 -5.65
C PRO A 107 4.38 -9.52 -4.15
N THR A 108 3.43 -9.12 -3.31
CA THR A 108 3.52 -9.25 -1.86
C THR A 108 3.41 -10.72 -1.43
N HIS A 109 4.16 -11.11 -0.39
CA HIS A 109 4.06 -12.46 0.17
C HIS A 109 2.64 -12.71 0.74
N PRO A 110 1.98 -13.83 0.41
CA PRO A 110 0.59 -14.08 0.82
C PRO A 110 0.40 -14.07 2.34
N ASP A 111 1.33 -14.65 3.10
CA ASP A 111 1.22 -14.70 4.57
C ASP A 111 1.23 -13.31 5.21
N TRP A 112 1.95 -12.34 4.65
CA TRP A 112 1.99 -10.98 5.18
C TRP A 112 0.63 -10.29 5.03
N ILE A 113 -0.05 -10.54 3.91
CA ILE A 113 -1.42 -10.08 3.68
C ILE A 113 -2.35 -10.73 4.71
N LEU A 114 -2.30 -12.07 4.84
CA LEU A 114 -3.16 -12.82 5.74
C LEU A 114 -2.97 -12.41 7.20
N HIS A 115 -1.74 -12.31 7.67
CA HIS A 115 -1.43 -11.94 9.06
C HIS A 115 -1.87 -10.51 9.38
N THR A 116 -1.63 -9.57 8.47
CA THR A 116 -2.06 -8.17 8.65
C THR A 116 -3.57 -8.06 8.70
N LEU A 117 -4.29 -8.69 7.77
CA LEU A 117 -5.75 -8.69 7.73
C LEU A 117 -6.35 -9.38 8.96
N ALA A 118 -5.79 -10.51 9.39
CA ALA A 118 -6.23 -11.23 10.58
C ALA A 118 -6.05 -10.39 11.86
N ALA A 119 -4.91 -9.70 12.02
CA ALA A 119 -4.67 -8.82 13.15
C ALA A 119 -5.66 -7.65 13.19
N VAL A 120 -5.89 -7.02 12.03
CA VAL A 120 -6.88 -5.94 11.86
C VAL A 120 -8.30 -6.42 12.19
N LEU A 121 -8.76 -7.54 11.64
CA LEU A 121 -10.10 -8.08 11.87
C LEU A 121 -10.34 -8.50 13.33
N GLN A 122 -9.27 -8.84 14.07
CA GLN A 122 -9.33 -9.13 15.51
C GLN A 122 -9.33 -7.86 16.39
N GLY A 123 -9.36 -6.66 15.80
CA GLY A 123 -9.27 -5.40 16.53
C GLY A 123 -7.89 -5.12 17.10
N LYS A 124 -6.84 -5.78 16.60
CA LYS A 124 -5.44 -5.60 17.02
C LYS A 124 -4.64 -4.74 16.05
N GLY A 125 -5.31 -3.91 15.25
CA GLY A 125 -4.65 -3.01 14.30
C GLY A 125 -3.64 -2.09 14.96
N ASP A 126 -3.97 -1.57 16.16
CA ASP A 126 -3.10 -0.69 16.95
C ASP A 126 -1.82 -1.38 17.46
N TRP A 127 -1.78 -2.72 17.44
CA TRP A 127 -0.61 -3.50 17.87
C TRP A 127 0.37 -3.75 16.72
N ILE A 128 -0.02 -3.43 15.48
CA ILE A 128 0.85 -3.52 14.32
C ILE A 128 1.79 -2.32 14.36
N GLU A 129 3.01 -2.53 14.85
CA GLU A 129 4.03 -1.48 14.79
C GLU A 129 4.41 -1.21 13.33
N LEU A 130 4.27 0.05 12.92
CA LEU A 130 4.63 0.50 11.58
C LEU A 130 6.01 1.17 11.56
N ASP A 131 6.75 1.00 10.46
CA ASP A 131 7.95 1.78 10.18
C ASP A 131 7.62 3.17 9.60
N GLU A 132 8.65 3.95 9.26
CA GLU A 132 8.50 5.29 8.69
C GLU A 132 7.75 5.33 7.34
N TYR A 133 7.72 4.18 6.64
CA TYR A 133 7.00 3.97 5.38
C TYR A 133 5.63 3.32 5.59
N GLN A 134 5.13 3.30 6.83
CA GLN A 134 3.84 2.72 7.21
C GLN A 134 3.75 1.22 6.93
N ARG A 135 4.86 0.50 6.95
CA ARG A 135 4.90 -0.97 6.74
C ARG A 135 4.99 -1.70 8.08
N PRO A 136 4.36 -2.88 8.24
CA PRO A 136 4.48 -3.68 9.46
C PRO A 136 5.95 -4.06 9.75
N ARG A 137 6.49 -3.65 10.90
CA ARG A 137 7.88 -3.93 11.28
C ARG A 137 8.19 -5.42 11.40
N GLU A 138 7.19 -6.24 11.73
CA GLU A 138 7.34 -7.70 11.79
C GLU A 138 7.86 -8.30 10.48
N PHE A 139 7.51 -7.73 9.33
CA PHE A 139 7.92 -8.23 8.02
C PHE A 139 9.05 -7.40 7.38
N PHE A 140 9.12 -6.10 7.69
CA PHE A 140 10.01 -5.14 7.02
C PHE A 140 11.10 -4.55 7.93
N GLY A 141 11.22 -5.03 9.17
CA GLY A 141 12.14 -4.50 10.17
C GLY A 141 13.60 -4.95 10.02
N VAL A 142 13.87 -5.96 9.20
CA VAL A 142 15.20 -6.56 9.00
C VAL A 142 15.49 -6.60 7.50
N ALA A 143 16.73 -6.29 7.12
CA ALA A 143 17.11 -6.34 5.71
C ALA A 143 17.23 -7.80 5.24
N THR A 144 16.88 -8.08 3.98
CA THR A 144 16.99 -9.44 3.41
C THR A 144 18.38 -10.04 3.60
N HIS A 145 19.42 -9.21 3.51
CA HIS A 145 20.81 -9.65 3.66
C HIS A 145 21.09 -10.20 5.06
N GLU A 146 20.53 -9.60 6.12
CA GLU A 146 20.72 -10.05 7.51
C GLU A 146 20.07 -11.43 7.76
N GLY A 147 18.98 -11.74 7.06
CA GLY A 147 18.33 -13.05 7.09
C GLY A 147 18.81 -14.04 6.01
N CYS A 148 19.79 -13.65 5.20
CA CYS A 148 20.23 -14.46 4.06
C CYS A 148 21.08 -15.65 4.54
N SER A 149 20.70 -16.87 4.16
CA SER A 149 21.52 -18.07 4.43
C SER A 149 22.87 -18.07 3.70
N ARG A 150 23.06 -17.17 2.74
CA ARG A 150 24.33 -16.94 2.04
C ARG A 150 25.11 -15.74 2.56
N ASN A 151 24.70 -15.12 3.67
CA ASN A 151 25.34 -13.91 4.17
C ASN A 151 26.85 -14.12 4.40
N GLU A 152 27.22 -15.21 5.06
CA GLU A 152 28.64 -15.54 5.31
C GLU A 152 29.46 -15.73 4.02
N TYR A 153 28.87 -16.28 2.96
CA TYR A 153 29.57 -16.44 1.68
C TYR A 153 29.89 -15.10 1.04
N PHE A 154 29.01 -14.11 1.20
CA PHE A 154 29.22 -12.75 0.77
C PHE A 154 30.26 -12.04 1.65
N ASP A 155 30.10 -12.10 2.97
CA ASP A 155 30.97 -11.40 3.93
C ASP A 155 32.42 -11.90 3.91
N PHE A 156 32.61 -13.22 3.74
CA PHE A 156 33.94 -13.84 3.70
C PHE A 156 34.47 -14.07 2.28
N VAL A 157 33.76 -13.61 1.24
CA VAL A 157 34.14 -13.76 -0.18
C VAL A 157 34.52 -15.21 -0.50
N LEU A 158 33.64 -16.14 -0.14
CA LEU A 158 33.87 -17.58 -0.31
C LEU A 158 33.37 -18.11 -1.66
N GLU A 159 32.61 -17.32 -2.41
CA GLU A 159 32.27 -17.61 -3.81
C GLU A 159 33.44 -17.19 -4.72
N GLU A 160 33.94 -18.10 -5.56
CA GLU A 160 34.93 -17.75 -6.59
C GLU A 160 34.29 -16.79 -7.61
N GLU A 161 35.05 -15.78 -8.05
CA GLU A 161 34.62 -14.89 -9.14
C GLU A 161 34.32 -15.74 -10.40
N PRO A 162 33.22 -15.47 -11.12
CA PRO A 162 32.83 -16.21 -12.31
C PRO A 162 33.79 -16.04 -13.50
#